data_AF-A0A520N822-F1
#
_entry.id   AF-A0A520N822-F1
#
_cell.length_a   1.000
_cell.length_b   1.000
_cell.length_c   1.000
_cell.angle_alpha   90.00
_cell.angle_beta   90.00
_cell.angle_gamma   90.00
#
_symmetry.space_group_name_H-M   'P 1'
#
loop_
_entity.id
_entity.type
_entity.pdbx_description
1 polymer ?
#
loop_
_entity_poly.entity_id
_entity_poly.type
_entity_poly.pdbx_seq_one_letter_code
_entity_poly.pdbx_strand_id
1 'polypeptide(L)' 'MALSDHTSFAQIEALYGLRDKDVKALMRSNLKRGSYEAWRRRVRAFSDRRATYK' A
#
# COMPACT_ATOMS: atom_id res chain seq x y z
N MET A 1 1.53 -5.44 13.19
CA MET A 1 0.68 -4.32 12.76
C MET A 1 0.70 -4.28 11.25
N ALA A 2 -0.25 -5.02 10.70
CA ALA A 2 -0.29 -5.43 9.32
C ALA A 2 -1.09 -4.42 8.51
N LEU A 3 -0.62 -4.13 7.30
CA LEU A 3 -1.50 -3.79 6.19
C LEU A 3 -2.39 -5.03 6.01
N SER A 4 -3.43 -5.16 6.84
CA SER A 4 -4.45 -6.19 6.70
C SER A 4 -4.98 -6.05 5.28
N ASP A 5 -5.18 -7.17 4.58
CA ASP A 5 -5.47 -7.30 3.14
C ASP A 5 -6.69 -6.50 2.60
N HIS A 6 -7.23 -5.57 3.40
CA HIS A 6 -8.40 -4.77 3.12
C HIS A 6 -8.13 -3.27 2.95
N THR A 7 -6.92 -2.76 3.23
CA THR A 7 -6.68 -1.30 3.15
C THR A 7 -6.19 -0.90 1.75
N SER A 8 -7.09 -0.38 0.93
CA SER A 8 -6.75 0.18 -0.39
C SER A 8 -6.10 1.56 -0.26
N PHE A 9 -5.28 1.96 -1.24
CA PHE A 9 -4.78 3.33 -1.26
C PHE A 9 -5.90 4.37 -1.39
N ALA A 10 -7.00 4.05 -2.07
CA ALA A 10 -8.18 4.92 -2.12
C ALA A 10 -8.80 5.13 -0.74
N GLN A 11 -8.84 4.10 0.12
CA GLN A 11 -9.25 4.26 1.52
C GLN A 11 -8.23 5.08 2.32
N ILE A 12 -6.93 4.91 2.07
CA ILE A 12 -5.90 5.71 2.75
C ILE A 12 -6.02 7.18 2.33
N GLU A 13 -6.30 7.45 1.06
CA GLU A 13 -6.56 8.79 0.54
C GLU A 13 -7.85 9.37 1.13
N ALA A 14 -8.92 8.59 1.21
CA ALA A 14 -10.18 9.03 1.80
C ALA A 14 -10.10 9.30 3.31
N LEU A 15 -9.32 8.50 4.05
CA LEU A 15 -9.21 8.61 5.52
C LEU A 15 -8.15 9.62 5.96
N TYR A 16 -7.04 9.72 5.22
CA TYR A 16 -5.87 10.50 5.63
C TYR A 16 -5.49 11.60 4.64
N GLY A 17 -6.18 11.73 3.49
CA GLY A 17 -5.81 12.67 2.43
C GLY A 17 -4.48 12.35 1.75
N LEU A 18 -3.90 11.18 2.01
CA LEU A 18 -2.58 10.80 1.49
C LEU A 18 -2.72 10.08 0.16
N ARG A 19 -2.11 10.64 -0.87
CA ARG A 19 -2.05 9.99 -2.19
C ARG A 19 -1.09 8.81 -2.14
N ASP A 20 -1.25 7.91 -3.11
CA ASP A 20 -0.37 6.77 -3.39
C ASP A 20 1.14 7.07 -3.23
N LYS A 21 1.55 8.24 -3.72
CA LYS A 21 2.94 8.71 -3.73
C LYS A 21 3.44 9.02 -2.32
N ASP A 22 2.59 9.70 -1.56
CA ASP A 22 2.87 10.16 -0.20
C ASP A 22 2.92 8.93 0.75
N VAL A 23 2.02 7.97 0.56
CA VAL A 23 2.05 6.69 1.28
C VAL A 23 3.31 5.89 0.97
N LYS A 24 3.75 5.83 -0.30
CA LYS A 24 5.00 5.15 -0.68
C LYS A 24 6.23 5.81 -0.06
N ALA A 25 6.27 7.15 -0.03
CA ALA A 25 7.34 7.90 0.62
C ALA A 25 7.38 7.63 2.12
N LEU A 26 6.22 7.70 2.79
CA LEU A 26 6.07 7.40 4.20
C LEU A 26 6.49 5.97 4.54
N MET A 27 6.07 4.99 3.74
CA MET A 27 6.46 3.59 3.95
C MET A 27 7.96 3.37 3.73
N ARG A 28 8.57 4.09 2.78
CA ARG A 28 10.01 4.01 2.52
C ARG A 28 10.84 4.60 3.66
N SER A 29 10.36 5.64 4.34
CA SER A 29 11.05 6.24 5.49
C SER A 29 10.83 5.46 6.78
N ASN A 30 9.68 4.79 6.93
CA ASN A 30 9.32 4.07 8.16
C ASN A 30 9.74 2.59 8.17
N LEU A 31 9.88 1.95 7.01
CA LEU A 31 10.25 0.53 6.94
C LEU A 31 11.74 0.35 6.65
N LYS A 32 12.34 -0.67 7.29
CA LYS A 32 13.63 -1.20 6.87
C LYS A 32 13.54 -1.70 5.43
N ARG A 33 14.64 -1.61 4.68
CA ARG A 33 14.67 -1.91 3.23
C ARG A 33 14.02 -3.25 2.86
N GLY A 34 14.34 -4.33 3.57
CA GLY A 34 13.74 -5.66 3.32
C GLY A 34 12.23 -5.72 3.60
N SER A 35 11.74 -5.00 4.61
CA SER A 35 10.32 -4.90 4.92
C SER A 35 9.57 -4.06 3.87
N TYR A 36 10.20 -2.98 3.38
CA TYR A 36 9.67 -2.16 2.29
C TYR A 36 9.54 -2.95 0.99
N GLU A 37 10.55 -3.76 0.64
CA GLU A 37 10.50 -4.64 -0.54
C GLU A 37 9.36 -5.66 -0.44
N ALA A 38 9.20 -6.31 0.71
CA ALA A 38 8.10 -7.25 0.95
C ALA A 38 6.73 -6.56 0.86
N TRP A 39 6.60 -5.35 1.42
CA TRP A 39 5.39 -4.54 1.30
C TRP A 39 5.10 -4.17 -0.15
N ARG A 40 6.10 -3.74 -0.93
CA ARG A 40 5.94 -3.41 -2.35
C ARG A 40 5.47 -4.60 -3.19
N ARG A 41 5.96 -5.81 -2.91
CA ARG A 41 5.48 -7.03 -3.58
C ARG A 41 4.00 -7.28 -3.29
N ARG A 42 3.57 -7.14 -2.03
CA ARG A 42 2.17 -7.27 -1.64
C ARG A 42 1.27 -6.21 -2.29
N VAL A 43 1.72 -4.95 -2.30
CA VAL A 43 1.00 -3.86 -2.96
C VAL A 43 0.79 -4.11 -4.46
N ARG A 44 1.83 -4.60 -5.16
CA ARG A 44 1.70 -4.98 -6.59
C ARG A 44 0.73 -6.13 -6.78
N ALA A 45 0.86 -7.20 -6.01
CA ALA A 45 -0.04 -8.35 -6.09
C ALA A 45 -1.51 -7.97 -5.80
N PHE A 46 -1.73 -7.01 -4.90
CA PHE A 46 -3.06 -6.49 -4.58
C PHE A 46 -3.63 -5.60 -5.70
N SER A 47 -2.78 -4.79 -6.34
CA SER A 47 -3.18 -3.94 -7.47
C SER A 47 -3.59 -4.81 -8.68
N ASP A 48 -2.84 -5.87 -8.96
CA ASP A 48 -3.16 -6.82 -10.04
C ASP A 48 -4.47 -7.57 -9.80
N ARG A 49 -4.73 -8.01 -8.56
CA ARG A 49 -5.94 -8.77 -8.21
C ARG A 49 -7.25 -8.00 -8.38
N ARG A 50 -7.21 -6.66 -8.31
CA ARG A 50 -8.41 -5.81 -8.41
C ARG A 50 -8.72 -5.32 -9.82
N ALA A 51 -7.86 -5.57 -10.81
CA ALA A 51 -8.28 -5.50 -12.22
C ALA A 51 -9.41 -6.51 -12.53
N THR A 52 -9.56 -7.54 -11.67
CA THR A 52 -10.47 -8.67 -11.79
C THR A 52 -11.59 -8.66 -10.74
N TYR A 53 -12.10 -7.49 -10.36
CA TYR A 53 -13.38 -7.41 -9.64
C TYR A 53 -14.28 -6.42 -10.39
N LYS A 54 -15.07 -6.97 -11.31
CA LYS A 54 -16.15 -6.30 -12.03
C LYS A 54 -17.46 -6.80 -11.48
#